data_AF-A0A847PY10-F1
#
_entry.id   AF-A0A847PY10-F1
#
_cell.length_a   1.000
_cell.length_b   1.000
_cell.length_c   1.000
_cell.angle_alpha   90.00
_cell.angle_beta   90.00
_cell.angle_gamma   90.00
#
_symmetry.space_group_name_H-M   'P 1'
#
loop_
_entity.id
_entity.type
_entity.pdbx_description
1 polymer ?
#
loop_
_entity_poly.entity_id
_entity_poly.type
_entity_poly.pdbx_seq_one_letter_code
_entity_poly.pdbx_strand_id
1 'polypeptide(L)'
;MTRRISAAAVPLAAAVLLAAAGLLDPPGSALRKTALEYAELSGSDPAAASALMTDSLSDLARPEVFAAGGVRRAVGGPVLGGRDERGFQVLVPEQGGGSRTIWLRRENDLWRVSGDTFLDRVMGSAPALCRSYALSIAPAVMSGTPADSFFCPVTGLPYGMDATGRLLVCPAGHLGEGLEIGGGACADRRAVAASEVAAYVAGGHPMPTSFEEMWEEGGGQYGQPGGYRCPDDGYSFYVISDSMVFCPFHRAGTPVLP
;
A
#
# COMPACT_ATOMS: atom_id res chain seq x y z
N MET A 1 -28.49 -4.34 76.37
CA MET A 1 -27.83 -5.26 75.41
C MET A 1 -27.18 -4.43 74.31
N THR A 2 -25.91 -4.06 74.50
CA THR A 2 -25.14 -3.23 73.57
C THR A 2 -24.30 -4.16 72.69
N ARG A 3 -24.67 -4.27 71.40
CA ARG A 3 -23.89 -5.03 70.40
C ARG A 3 -22.53 -4.36 70.23
N ARG A 4 -21.46 -5.01 70.71
CA ARG A 4 -20.09 -4.64 70.41
C ARG A 4 -19.82 -4.99 68.94
N ILE A 5 -19.72 -3.97 68.09
CA ILE A 5 -19.18 -4.11 66.75
C ILE A 5 -17.67 -4.35 66.94
N SER A 6 -17.20 -5.55 66.63
CA SER A 6 -15.79 -5.93 66.76
C SER A 6 -14.91 -5.01 65.91
N ALA A 7 -13.90 -4.41 66.54
CA ALA A 7 -12.90 -3.52 65.94
C ALA A 7 -12.05 -4.17 64.83
N ALA A 8 -12.25 -5.46 64.54
CA ALA A 8 -11.62 -6.19 63.44
C ALA A 8 -12.35 -6.02 62.08
N ALA A 9 -13.56 -5.43 62.05
CA ALA A 9 -14.31 -5.24 60.81
C ALA A 9 -13.88 -4.01 60.00
N VAL A 10 -13.19 -3.05 60.63
CA VAL A 10 -12.75 -1.79 60.01
C VAL A 10 -11.58 -1.99 59.02
N PRO A 11 -10.50 -2.75 59.34
CA PRO A 11 -9.39 -2.93 58.40
C PRO A 11 -9.77 -3.80 57.19
N LEU A 12 -10.74 -4.72 57.34
CA LEU A 12 -11.20 -5.55 56.23
C LEU A 12 -12.05 -4.76 55.23
N ALA A 13 -12.94 -3.89 55.72
CA ALA A 13 -13.74 -3.00 54.87
C ALA A 13 -12.86 -1.98 54.13
N ALA A 14 -11.82 -1.46 54.78
CA ALA A 14 -10.84 -0.56 54.16
C ALA A 14 -9.98 -1.28 53.10
N ALA A 15 -9.53 -2.52 53.35
CA ALA A 15 -8.77 -3.31 52.37
C ALA A 15 -9.62 -3.71 51.15
N VAL A 16 -10.90 -4.03 51.32
CA VAL A 16 -11.83 -4.30 50.22
C VAL A 16 -12.14 -3.03 49.41
N LEU A 17 -12.26 -1.86 50.07
CA LEU A 17 -12.45 -0.58 49.40
C LEU A 17 -11.18 -0.10 48.68
N LEU A 18 -9.98 -0.37 49.21
CA LEU A 18 -8.71 -0.09 48.53
C LEU A 18 -8.44 -1.07 47.37
N ALA A 19 -8.84 -2.34 47.49
CA ALA A 19 -8.82 -3.29 46.36
C ALA A 19 -9.83 -2.90 45.27
N ALA A 20 -10.98 -2.35 45.65
CA ALA A 20 -11.98 -1.81 44.71
C ALA A 20 -11.54 -0.47 44.09
N ALA A 21 -10.77 0.36 44.80
CA ALA A 21 -10.21 1.61 44.27
C ALA A 21 -9.02 1.38 43.31
N GLY A 22 -8.34 0.23 43.37
CA GLY A 22 -7.36 -0.21 42.37
C GLY A 22 -7.96 -0.77 41.08
N LEU A 23 -9.28 -1.02 41.06
CA LEU A 23 -10.07 -1.36 39.87
C LEU A 23 -10.62 -0.09 39.21
N LEU A 24 -9.73 0.88 38.96
CA LEU A 24 -10.03 2.02 38.12
C LEU A 24 -10.08 1.52 36.65
N ASP A 25 -11.30 1.52 36.12
CA ASP A 25 -11.74 0.98 34.82
C ASP A 25 -11.75 -0.56 34.67
N PRO A 26 -12.93 -1.19 34.44
CA PRO A 26 -12.98 -2.59 34.04
C PRO A 26 -12.11 -2.79 32.79
N PRO A 27 -11.31 -3.86 32.69
CA PRO A 27 -10.39 -4.05 31.56
C PRO A 27 -11.08 -3.91 30.19
N GLY A 28 -12.37 -4.23 30.10
CA GLY A 28 -13.17 -4.02 28.89
C GLY A 28 -13.46 -2.56 28.51
N SER A 29 -13.61 -1.62 29.46
CA SER A 29 -13.79 -0.18 29.12
C SER A 29 -12.49 0.41 28.60
N ALA A 30 -11.36 0.10 29.25
CA ALA A 30 -10.03 0.52 28.83
C ALA A 30 -9.68 0.00 27.42
N LEU A 31 -9.96 -1.28 27.14
CA LEU A 31 -9.78 -1.88 25.82
C LEU A 31 -10.60 -1.15 24.74
N ARG A 32 -11.90 -0.96 24.99
CA ARG A 32 -12.79 -0.25 24.06
C ARG A 32 -12.35 1.18 23.79
N LYS A 33 -11.96 1.92 24.84
CA LYS A 33 -11.47 3.29 24.74
C LYS A 33 -10.20 3.36 23.88
N THR A 34 -9.22 2.49 24.16
CA THR A 34 -7.95 2.45 23.43
C THR A 34 -8.17 2.11 21.95
N ALA A 35 -9.03 1.12 21.65
CA ALA A 35 -9.34 0.76 20.27
C ALA A 35 -10.03 1.90 19.50
N LEU A 36 -10.98 2.59 20.13
CA LEU A 36 -11.69 3.71 19.51
C LEU A 36 -10.74 4.89 19.27
N GLU A 37 -9.93 5.24 20.27
CA GLU A 37 -8.92 6.30 20.18
C GLU A 37 -7.94 6.02 19.03
N TYR A 38 -7.39 4.81 18.95
CA TYR A 38 -6.54 4.40 17.84
C TYR A 38 -7.27 4.48 16.48
N ALA A 39 -8.52 4.03 16.39
CA ALA A 39 -9.28 4.05 15.15
C ALA A 39 -9.57 5.47 14.66
N GLU A 40 -9.86 6.41 15.57
CA GLU A 40 -10.07 7.82 15.26
C GLU A 40 -8.76 8.49 14.83
N LEU A 41 -7.68 8.30 15.60
CA LEU A 41 -6.35 8.85 15.29
C LEU A 41 -5.79 8.31 13.99
N SER A 42 -6.07 7.05 13.63
CA SER A 42 -5.61 6.45 12.36
C SER A 42 -5.96 7.33 11.15
N GLY A 43 -7.09 8.05 11.18
CA GLY A 43 -7.52 8.93 10.08
C GLY A 43 -7.22 10.41 10.27
N SER A 44 -6.99 10.87 11.51
CA SER A 44 -6.83 12.31 11.83
C SER A 44 -5.40 12.70 12.23
N ASP A 45 -4.69 11.81 12.93
CA ASP A 45 -3.31 11.98 13.37
C ASP A 45 -2.59 10.61 13.36
N PRO A 46 -2.07 10.19 12.19
CA PRO A 46 -1.39 8.91 12.02
C PRO A 46 -0.16 8.73 12.93
N ALA A 47 0.53 9.82 13.29
CA ALA A 47 1.69 9.76 14.18
C ALA A 47 1.26 9.40 15.61
N ALA A 48 0.19 10.01 16.11
CA ALA A 48 -0.40 9.65 17.40
C ALA A 48 -0.98 8.22 17.38
N ALA A 49 -1.58 7.78 16.27
CA ALA A 49 -2.06 6.39 16.12
C ALA A 49 -0.90 5.38 16.21
N SER A 50 0.21 5.62 15.50
CA SER A 50 1.42 4.78 15.58
C SER A 50 2.01 4.73 16.99
N ALA A 51 1.88 5.80 17.78
CA ALA A 51 2.33 5.82 19.18
C ALA A 51 1.50 4.91 20.11
N LEU A 52 0.29 4.50 19.71
CA LEU A 52 -0.55 3.55 20.46
C LEU A 52 -0.25 2.09 20.14
N MET A 53 0.54 1.83 19.10
CA MET A 53 0.94 0.48 18.73
C MET A 53 2.00 -0.08 19.67
N THR A 54 2.15 -1.40 19.63
CA THR A 54 3.31 -2.10 20.21
C THR A 54 4.54 -1.83 19.37
N ASP A 55 5.74 -1.85 19.98
CA ASP A 55 7.02 -1.62 19.26
C ASP A 55 7.15 -2.50 18.01
N SER A 56 6.83 -3.78 18.13
CA SER A 56 6.87 -4.74 17.01
C SER A 56 5.94 -4.39 15.85
N LEU A 57 4.82 -3.72 16.13
CA LEU A 57 3.89 -3.29 15.09
C LEU A 57 4.30 -1.93 14.52
N SER A 58 4.79 -1.01 15.37
CA SER A 58 5.33 0.29 14.95
C SER A 58 6.54 0.15 14.02
N ASP A 59 7.37 -0.87 14.22
CA ASP A 59 8.50 -1.20 13.33
C ASP A 59 8.03 -1.60 11.92
N LEU A 60 6.84 -2.21 11.81
CA LEU A 60 6.26 -2.67 10.55
C LEU A 60 5.36 -1.62 9.89
N ALA A 61 4.62 -0.85 10.68
CA ALA A 61 3.57 0.04 10.25
C ALA A 61 3.88 1.49 10.68
N ARG A 62 4.54 2.21 9.77
CA ARG A 62 4.82 3.64 9.94
C ARG A 62 3.58 4.50 9.67
N PRO A 63 3.51 5.76 10.16
CA PRO A 63 2.33 6.62 10.01
C PRO A 63 1.80 6.75 8.55
N GLU A 64 2.66 6.61 7.56
CA GLU A 64 2.30 6.72 6.14
C GLU A 64 1.37 5.60 5.66
N VAL A 65 1.40 4.42 6.31
CA VAL A 65 0.54 3.27 5.96
C VAL A 65 -0.95 3.60 6.05
N PHE A 66 -1.31 4.54 6.92
CA PHE A 66 -2.69 4.99 7.13
C PHE A 66 -3.21 5.82 5.96
N ALA A 67 -2.34 6.60 5.31
CA ALA A 67 -2.70 7.32 4.10
C ALA A 67 -2.93 6.36 2.92
N ALA A 68 -2.13 5.28 2.83
CA ALA A 68 -2.19 4.32 1.72
C ALA A 68 -3.49 3.53 1.64
N GLY A 69 -4.05 3.16 2.79
CA GLY A 69 -5.22 2.28 2.87
C GLY A 69 -6.58 2.97 2.85
N GLY A 70 -6.61 4.31 2.95
CA GLY A 70 -7.86 5.07 3.08
C GLY A 70 -8.62 4.69 4.35
N VAL A 71 -8.10 5.08 5.51
CA VAL A 71 -8.74 4.80 6.82
C VAL A 71 -10.18 5.30 6.82
N ARG A 72 -11.10 4.41 7.17
CA ARG A 72 -12.51 4.75 7.34
C ARG A 72 -12.75 5.25 8.75
N ARG A 73 -13.63 6.23 8.87
CA ARG A 73 -14.01 6.78 10.17
C ARG A 73 -14.73 5.71 11.00
N ALA A 74 -14.34 5.58 12.26
CA ALA A 74 -15.07 4.77 13.23
C ALA A 74 -16.48 5.34 13.46
N VAL A 75 -17.48 4.47 13.53
CA VAL A 75 -18.88 4.82 13.81
C VAL A 75 -19.47 3.87 14.85
N GLY A 76 -20.35 4.38 15.71
CA GLY A 76 -21.00 3.57 16.75
C GLY A 76 -20.05 3.15 17.89
N GLY A 77 -20.51 2.21 18.70
CA GLY A 77 -19.78 1.74 19.88
C GLY A 77 -18.90 0.52 19.57
N PRO A 78 -17.62 0.50 20.00
CA PRO A 78 -16.76 -0.67 19.85
C PRO A 78 -17.26 -1.87 20.66
N VAL A 79 -17.17 -3.06 20.08
CA VAL A 79 -17.64 -4.32 20.70
C VAL A 79 -16.44 -5.16 21.10
N LEU A 80 -16.43 -5.65 22.34
CA LEU A 80 -15.39 -6.54 22.82
C LEU A 80 -15.62 -7.94 22.23
N GLY A 81 -14.60 -8.49 21.58
CA GLY A 81 -14.61 -9.80 20.97
C GLY A 81 -13.91 -10.86 21.82
N GLY A 82 -13.33 -11.84 21.13
CA GLY A 82 -12.54 -12.90 21.75
C GLY A 82 -11.10 -12.50 22.09
N ARG A 83 -10.28 -13.49 22.35
CA ARG A 83 -8.84 -13.34 22.55
C ARG A 83 -8.11 -14.41 21.76
N ASP A 84 -7.02 -14.04 21.12
CA ASP A 84 -6.08 -14.95 20.46
C ASP A 84 -4.63 -14.59 20.83
N GLU A 85 -3.67 -15.12 20.07
CA GLU A 85 -2.23 -14.90 20.25
C GLU A 85 -1.81 -13.44 20.05
N ARG A 86 -2.53 -12.64 19.26
CA ARG A 86 -2.25 -11.22 19.06
C ARG A 86 -2.77 -10.39 20.23
N GLY A 87 -3.85 -10.82 20.89
CA GLY A 87 -4.39 -10.14 22.07
C GLY A 87 -5.91 -10.20 22.17
N PHE A 88 -6.48 -9.26 22.93
CA PHE A 88 -7.93 -9.07 23.01
C PHE A 88 -8.43 -8.36 21.76
N GLN A 89 -9.49 -8.90 21.16
CA GLN A 89 -10.11 -8.34 19.98
C GLN A 89 -11.14 -7.28 20.37
N VAL A 90 -11.10 -6.15 19.67
CA VAL A 90 -12.14 -5.12 19.73
C VAL A 90 -12.59 -4.84 18.30
N LEU A 91 -13.88 -5.03 18.03
CA LEU A 91 -14.49 -4.74 16.75
C LEU A 91 -14.96 -3.29 16.77
N VAL A 92 -14.44 -2.49 15.85
CA VAL A 92 -14.82 -1.09 15.65
C VAL A 92 -15.61 -0.98 14.35
N PRO A 93 -16.90 -0.64 14.39
CA PRO A 93 -17.69 -0.45 13.17
C PRO A 93 -17.18 0.77 12.39
N GLU A 94 -17.24 0.69 11.06
CA GLU A 94 -16.71 1.73 10.17
C GLU A 94 -17.79 2.37 9.30
N GLN A 95 -17.57 3.64 8.93
CA GLN A 95 -18.40 4.34 7.97
C GLN A 95 -18.41 3.60 6.62
N GLY A 96 -19.59 3.46 6.02
CA GLY A 96 -19.76 2.71 4.76
C GLY A 96 -19.98 1.21 4.94
N GLY A 97 -20.14 0.75 6.19
CA GLY A 97 -20.44 -0.65 6.53
C GLY A 97 -19.19 -1.49 6.77
N GLY A 98 -19.37 -2.55 7.57
CA GLY A 98 -18.29 -3.43 8.03
C GLY A 98 -17.72 -3.03 9.39
N SER A 99 -16.70 -3.76 9.82
CA SER A 99 -15.96 -3.52 11.05
C SER A 99 -14.49 -3.83 10.88
N ARG A 100 -13.65 -3.03 11.53
CA ARG A 100 -12.22 -3.28 11.71
C ARG A 100 -12.02 -3.99 13.03
N THR A 101 -11.26 -5.09 13.03
CA THR A 101 -10.83 -5.74 14.27
C THR A 101 -9.47 -5.18 14.66
N ILE A 102 -9.38 -4.69 15.89
CA ILE A 102 -8.15 -4.21 16.53
C ILE A 102 -7.80 -5.17 17.65
N TRP A 103 -6.55 -5.62 17.68
CA TRP A 103 -6.03 -6.45 18.74
C TRP A 103 -5.25 -5.58 19.72
N LEU A 104 -5.53 -5.78 21.00
CA LEU A 104 -4.90 -5.07 22.10
C LEU A 104 -4.21 -6.06 23.04
N ARG A 105 -2.95 -5.78 23.37
CA ARG A 105 -2.21 -6.50 24.41
C ARG A 105 -1.70 -5.52 25.45
N ARG A 106 -1.37 -6.03 26.64
CA ARG A 106 -0.80 -5.21 27.71
C ARG A 106 0.71 -5.19 27.58
N GLU A 107 1.29 -4.00 27.55
CA GLU A 107 2.72 -3.76 27.41
C GLU A 107 3.09 -2.52 28.24
N ASN A 108 4.05 -2.66 29.17
CA ASN A 108 4.42 -1.62 30.14
C ASN A 108 3.19 -1.03 30.87
N ASP A 109 2.31 -1.90 31.36
CA ASP A 109 1.04 -1.56 32.03
C ASP A 109 -0.01 -0.79 31.21
N LEU A 110 0.24 -0.56 29.93
CA LEU A 110 -0.69 0.10 29.01
C LEU A 110 -1.28 -0.90 28.01
N TRP A 111 -2.51 -0.66 27.57
CA TRP A 111 -3.06 -1.36 26.42
C TRP A 111 -2.46 -0.77 25.15
N ARG A 112 -1.86 -1.62 24.32
CA ARG A 112 -1.22 -1.25 23.07
C ARG A 112 -1.80 -2.05 21.92
N VAL A 113 -1.88 -1.44 20.75
CA VAL A 113 -2.36 -2.09 19.53
C VAL A 113 -1.29 -3.03 19.00
N SER A 114 -1.58 -4.32 19.04
CA SER A 114 -0.70 -5.40 18.57
C SER A 114 -1.10 -5.95 17.21
N GLY A 115 -2.25 -5.54 16.69
CA GLY A 115 -2.73 -5.98 15.39
C GLY A 115 -3.97 -5.24 14.94
N ASP A 116 -4.22 -5.29 13.65
CA ASP A 116 -5.29 -4.55 13.02
C ASP A 116 -5.59 -5.05 11.60
N THR A 117 -6.85 -5.40 11.34
CA THR A 117 -7.30 -5.87 10.02
C THR A 117 -7.12 -4.85 8.89
N PHE A 118 -7.11 -3.55 9.20
CA PHE A 118 -6.78 -2.52 8.23
C PHE A 118 -5.31 -2.64 7.82
N LEU A 119 -4.39 -2.69 8.79
CA LEU A 119 -2.96 -2.84 8.52
C LEU A 119 -2.67 -4.16 7.81
N ASP A 120 -3.30 -5.27 8.23
CA ASP A 120 -3.13 -6.57 7.57
C ASP A 120 -3.53 -6.48 6.08
N ARG A 121 -4.61 -5.76 5.76
CA ARG A 121 -5.06 -5.54 4.38
C ARG A 121 -4.08 -4.69 3.59
N VAL A 122 -3.61 -3.57 4.16
CA VAL A 122 -2.67 -2.66 3.49
C VAL A 122 -1.31 -3.31 3.27
N MET A 123 -0.80 -4.03 4.27
CA MET A 123 0.45 -4.77 4.15
C MET A 123 0.32 -5.92 3.14
N GLY A 124 -0.81 -6.62 3.11
CA GLY A 124 -1.11 -7.62 2.09
C GLY A 124 -1.17 -7.06 0.67
N SER A 125 -1.56 -5.79 0.49
CA SER A 125 -1.59 -5.09 -0.80
C SER A 125 -0.35 -4.23 -1.07
N ALA A 126 0.63 -4.21 -0.17
CA ALA A 126 1.78 -3.32 -0.23
C ALA A 126 2.58 -3.45 -1.54
N PRO A 127 2.87 -4.66 -2.08
CA PRO A 127 3.54 -4.79 -3.36
C PRO A 127 2.76 -4.15 -4.51
N ALA A 128 1.43 -4.30 -4.54
CA ALA A 128 0.59 -3.75 -5.60
C ALA A 128 0.51 -2.21 -5.53
N LEU A 129 0.30 -1.65 -4.33
CA LEU A 129 0.30 -0.20 -4.10
C LEU A 129 1.65 0.43 -4.43
N CYS A 130 2.73 -0.19 -3.93
CA CYS A 130 4.08 0.28 -4.19
C CYS A 130 4.44 0.21 -5.67
N ARG A 131 4.07 -0.88 -6.37
CA ARG A 131 4.29 -1.03 -7.81
C ARG A 131 3.51 -0.01 -8.64
N SER A 132 2.24 0.20 -8.30
CA SER A 132 1.39 1.18 -9.01
C SER A 132 1.95 2.59 -8.88
N TYR A 133 2.36 2.99 -7.68
CA TYR A 133 3.00 4.28 -7.46
C TYR A 133 4.38 4.38 -8.13
N ALA A 134 5.20 3.32 -8.05
CA ALA A 134 6.50 3.27 -8.72
C ALA A 134 6.38 3.48 -10.25
N LEU A 135 5.37 2.87 -10.89
CA LEU A 135 5.08 3.11 -12.30
C LEU A 135 4.67 4.56 -12.61
N SER A 136 3.91 5.21 -11.73
CA SER A 136 3.46 6.58 -11.98
C SER A 136 4.59 7.62 -11.87
N ILE A 137 5.61 7.35 -11.06
CA ILE A 137 6.79 8.22 -10.90
C ILE A 137 7.93 7.87 -11.87
N ALA A 138 7.94 6.66 -12.43
CA ALA A 138 9.01 6.19 -13.33
C ALA A 138 9.33 7.20 -14.45
N PRO A 139 8.36 7.83 -15.15
CA PRO A 139 8.66 8.83 -16.17
C PRO A 139 9.46 10.04 -15.66
N ALA A 140 9.20 10.49 -14.44
CA ALA A 140 9.92 11.62 -13.84
C ALA A 140 11.35 11.22 -13.44
N VAL A 141 11.52 10.00 -12.94
CA VAL A 141 12.85 9.45 -12.60
C VAL A 141 13.69 9.28 -13.87
N MET A 142 13.10 8.71 -14.92
CA MET A 142 13.74 8.58 -16.23
C MET A 142 14.15 9.93 -16.84
N SER A 143 13.38 11.00 -16.58
CA SER A 143 13.73 12.36 -17.04
C SER A 143 14.76 13.08 -16.17
N GLY A 144 15.38 12.39 -15.22
CA GLY A 144 16.47 12.91 -14.38
C GLY A 144 16.05 13.41 -13.00
N THR A 145 14.80 13.23 -12.60
CA THR A 145 14.41 13.50 -11.20
C THR A 145 15.03 12.44 -10.30
N PRO A 146 15.73 12.80 -9.21
CA PRO A 146 16.27 11.81 -8.29
C PRO A 146 15.18 10.89 -7.72
N ALA A 147 15.43 9.58 -7.72
CA ALA A 147 14.46 8.60 -7.20
C ALA A 147 14.12 8.82 -5.71
N ASP A 148 15.09 9.31 -4.93
CA ASP A 148 14.95 9.61 -3.50
C ASP A 148 14.06 10.84 -3.20
N SER A 149 13.62 11.56 -4.24
CA SER A 149 12.60 12.60 -4.14
C SER A 149 11.17 12.04 -4.05
N PHE A 150 11.00 10.74 -4.27
CA PHE A 150 9.72 10.05 -4.16
C PHE A 150 9.74 9.05 -3.00
N PHE A 151 8.59 8.83 -2.36
CA PHE A 151 8.50 8.03 -1.14
C PHE A 151 7.50 6.89 -1.31
N CYS A 152 7.86 5.71 -0.80
CA CYS A 152 7.00 4.54 -0.80
C CYS A 152 5.67 4.89 -0.11
N PRO A 153 4.51 4.71 -0.75
CA PRO A 153 3.23 5.09 -0.16
C PRO A 153 2.90 4.26 1.09
N VAL A 154 3.53 3.09 1.25
CA VAL A 154 3.27 2.17 2.37
C VAL A 154 4.12 2.51 3.60
N THR A 155 5.40 2.86 3.42
CA THR A 155 6.37 3.03 4.52
C THR A 155 6.95 4.43 4.65
N GLY A 156 6.70 5.31 3.68
CA GLY A 156 7.32 6.63 3.64
C GLY A 156 8.83 6.62 3.38
N LEU A 157 9.45 5.46 3.11
CA LEU A 157 10.88 5.39 2.80
C LEU A 157 11.14 5.90 1.38
N PRO A 158 12.22 6.68 1.14
CA PRO A 158 12.55 7.17 -0.19
C PRO A 158 12.86 6.00 -1.14
N TYR A 159 12.45 6.11 -2.39
CA TYR A 159 12.90 5.18 -3.42
C TYR A 159 14.38 5.39 -3.73
N GLY A 160 15.02 4.37 -4.29
CA GLY A 160 16.39 4.45 -4.78
C GLY A 160 16.49 3.91 -6.20
N MET A 161 17.65 4.09 -6.81
CA MET A 161 18.04 3.34 -8.00
C MET A 161 19.00 2.23 -7.60
N ASP A 162 18.97 1.11 -8.32
CA ASP A 162 20.02 0.10 -8.20
C ASP A 162 21.38 0.64 -8.69
N ALA A 163 22.44 -0.15 -8.47
CA ALA A 163 23.80 0.22 -8.86
C ALA A 163 23.97 0.46 -10.36
N THR A 164 23.10 -0.11 -11.20
CA THR A 164 23.15 0.08 -12.66
C THR A 164 22.35 1.30 -13.14
N GLY A 165 21.52 1.89 -12.28
CA GLY A 165 20.63 3.01 -12.64
C GLY A 165 19.44 2.58 -13.49
N ARG A 166 19.08 1.29 -13.51
CA ARG A 166 18.01 0.73 -14.36
C ARG A 166 16.76 0.34 -13.58
N LEU A 167 16.94 -0.07 -12.33
CA LEU A 167 15.87 -0.54 -11.48
C LEU A 167 15.53 0.52 -10.45
N LEU A 168 14.25 0.86 -10.36
CA LEU A 168 13.71 1.61 -9.24
C LEU A 168 13.49 0.65 -8.06
N VAL A 169 14.09 0.95 -6.91
CA VAL A 169 14.13 0.09 -5.73
C VAL A 169 13.32 0.71 -4.61
N CYS A 170 12.47 -0.10 -3.97
CA CYS A 170 11.83 0.25 -2.71
C CYS A 170 12.66 -0.37 -1.57
N PRO A 171 13.22 0.42 -0.63
CA PRO A 171 14.03 -0.13 0.47
C PRO A 171 13.29 -1.12 1.38
N ALA A 172 11.96 -1.06 1.41
CA ALA A 172 11.11 -2.00 2.14
C ALA A 172 10.91 -3.35 1.41
N GLY A 173 11.48 -3.53 0.21
CA GLY A 173 11.37 -4.78 -0.55
C GLY A 173 10.03 -4.99 -1.26
N HIS A 174 9.12 -4.02 -1.24
CA HIS A 174 7.80 -4.14 -1.88
C HIS A 174 7.85 -4.28 -3.42
N LEU A 175 8.98 -3.96 -4.04
CA LEU A 175 9.23 -4.17 -5.47
C LEU A 175 10.06 -5.43 -5.77
N GLY A 176 10.29 -6.30 -4.78
CA GLY A 176 11.22 -7.43 -4.93
C GLY A 176 12.64 -6.92 -5.18
N GLU A 177 13.26 -7.40 -6.25
CA GLU A 177 14.61 -6.97 -6.68
C GLU A 177 14.64 -5.55 -7.28
N GLY A 178 13.48 -4.99 -7.62
CA GLY A 178 13.34 -3.66 -8.22
C GLY A 178 12.40 -3.67 -9.44
N LEU A 179 12.02 -2.48 -9.88
CA LEU A 179 11.20 -2.26 -11.06
C LEU A 179 12.06 -1.75 -12.21
N GLU A 180 12.16 -2.51 -13.30
CA GLU A 180 12.83 -2.05 -14.52
C GLU A 180 12.11 -0.83 -15.09
N ILE A 181 12.84 0.28 -15.15
CA ILE A 181 12.39 1.53 -15.77
C ILE A 181 13.40 2.03 -16.80
N GLY A 182 14.48 1.29 -17.07
CA GLY A 182 15.54 1.69 -18.01
C GLY A 182 15.12 1.62 -19.48
N GLY A 183 13.99 0.98 -19.79
CA GLY A 183 13.42 0.95 -21.13
C GLY A 183 14.20 0.15 -22.17
N GLY A 184 15.18 -0.67 -21.76
CA GLY A 184 15.96 -1.52 -22.67
C GLY A 184 15.08 -2.53 -23.41
N ALA A 185 14.29 -3.31 -22.67
CA ALA A 185 13.33 -4.25 -23.26
C ALA A 185 12.27 -3.52 -24.11
N CYS A 186 11.87 -2.31 -23.70
CA CYS A 186 10.98 -1.49 -24.50
C CYS A 186 11.64 -1.06 -25.82
N ALA A 187 12.91 -0.66 -25.82
CA ALA A 187 13.65 -0.28 -27.03
C ALA A 187 13.75 -1.44 -28.02
N ASP A 188 14.09 -2.64 -27.54
CA ASP A 188 14.14 -3.85 -28.38
C ASP A 188 12.77 -4.16 -28.98
N ARG A 189 11.71 -4.11 -28.18
CA ARG A 189 10.35 -4.37 -28.65
C ARG A 189 9.85 -3.31 -29.62
N ARG A 190 10.22 -2.03 -29.44
CA ARG A 190 9.91 -0.97 -30.42
C ARG A 190 10.66 -1.18 -31.73
N ALA A 191 11.91 -1.65 -31.70
CA ALA A 191 12.68 -1.95 -32.91
C ALA A 191 12.05 -3.09 -33.72
N VAL A 192 11.59 -4.15 -33.04
CA VAL A 192 10.82 -5.22 -33.70
C VAL A 192 9.54 -4.67 -34.32
N ALA A 193 8.74 -3.92 -33.56
CA ALA A 193 7.51 -3.33 -34.07
C ALA A 193 7.77 -2.38 -35.26
N ALA A 194 8.82 -1.56 -35.21
CA ALA A 194 9.20 -0.67 -36.31
C ALA A 194 9.60 -1.44 -37.57
N SER A 195 10.32 -2.57 -37.42
CA SER A 195 10.69 -3.44 -38.54
C SER A 195 9.48 -4.08 -39.22
N GLU A 196 8.42 -4.39 -38.47
CA GLU A 196 7.18 -4.91 -39.03
C GLU A 196 6.40 -3.85 -39.80
N VAL A 197 6.34 -2.61 -39.29
CA VAL A 197 5.74 -1.49 -40.03
C VAL A 197 6.51 -1.25 -41.33
N ALA A 198 7.84 -1.31 -41.30
CA ALA A 198 8.67 -1.15 -42.48
C ALA A 198 8.41 -2.27 -43.51
N ALA A 199 8.24 -3.52 -43.06
CA ALA A 199 7.92 -4.64 -43.93
C ALA A 199 6.54 -4.50 -44.59
N TYR A 200 5.53 -4.05 -43.84
CA TYR A 200 4.19 -3.77 -44.36
C TYR A 200 4.22 -2.70 -45.46
N VAL A 201 4.92 -1.58 -45.22
CA VAL A 201 5.08 -0.51 -46.23
C VAL A 201 5.87 -0.99 -47.45
N ALA A 202 6.93 -1.78 -47.26
CA ALA A 202 7.70 -2.38 -48.35
C ALA A 202 6.88 -3.37 -49.20
N GLY A 203 5.83 -3.96 -48.62
CA GLY A 203 4.84 -4.77 -49.33
C GLY A 203 3.91 -3.99 -50.26
N GLY A 204 4.02 -2.66 -50.32
CA GLY A 204 3.22 -1.78 -51.18
C GLY A 204 2.01 -1.15 -50.47
N HIS A 205 1.89 -1.33 -49.16
CA HIS A 205 0.83 -0.71 -48.36
C HIS A 205 1.20 0.73 -47.97
N PRO A 206 0.21 1.62 -47.76
CA PRO A 206 0.47 2.96 -47.22
C PRO A 206 0.99 2.89 -45.78
N MET A 207 1.46 4.02 -45.24
CA MET A 207 1.90 4.08 -43.85
C MET A 207 0.71 3.86 -42.90
N PRO A 208 0.74 2.84 -42.03
CA PRO A 208 -0.41 2.53 -41.18
C PRO A 208 -0.52 3.52 -40.02
N THR A 209 -1.74 3.74 -39.56
CA THR A 209 -2.06 4.55 -38.38
C THR A 209 -2.09 3.73 -37.09
N SER A 210 -2.21 2.40 -37.20
CA SER A 210 -2.19 1.49 -36.06
C SER A 210 -1.67 0.09 -36.42
N PHE A 211 -1.28 -0.67 -35.39
CA PHE A 211 -0.91 -2.08 -35.56
C PHE A 211 -2.13 -3.00 -35.81
N GLU A 212 -3.32 -2.59 -35.38
CA GLU A 212 -4.57 -3.32 -35.66
C GLU A 212 -4.92 -3.23 -37.15
N GLU A 213 -4.80 -2.05 -37.74
CA GLU A 213 -4.98 -1.82 -39.18
C GLU A 213 -4.07 -2.74 -40.01
N MET A 214 -2.79 -2.83 -39.64
CA MET A 214 -1.84 -3.75 -40.29
C MET A 214 -2.29 -5.21 -40.18
N TRP A 215 -2.82 -5.62 -39.02
CA TRP A 215 -3.30 -6.97 -38.77
C TRP A 215 -4.53 -7.31 -39.61
N GLU A 216 -5.51 -6.41 -39.65
CA GLU A 216 -6.75 -6.59 -40.39
C GLU A 216 -6.51 -6.60 -41.91
N GLU A 217 -5.78 -5.61 -42.43
CA GLU A 217 -5.52 -5.48 -43.87
C GLU A 217 -4.51 -6.51 -44.38
N GLY A 218 -3.53 -6.86 -43.54
CA GLY A 218 -2.51 -7.86 -43.84
C GLY A 218 -2.98 -9.31 -43.67
N GLY A 219 -4.25 -9.55 -43.28
CA GLY A 219 -4.77 -10.90 -43.03
C GLY A 219 -4.01 -11.64 -41.93
N GLY A 220 -3.47 -10.90 -40.95
CA GLY A 220 -2.66 -11.42 -39.85
C GLY A 220 -1.18 -11.66 -40.18
N GLN A 221 -0.71 -11.27 -41.37
CA GLN A 221 0.70 -11.38 -41.76
C GLN A 221 1.57 -10.28 -41.13
N TYR A 222 0.99 -9.12 -40.83
CA TYR A 222 1.66 -7.96 -40.26
C TYR A 222 0.96 -7.51 -38.98
N GLY A 223 1.72 -6.92 -38.05
CA GLY A 223 1.13 -6.35 -36.84
C GLY A 223 0.68 -7.41 -35.83
N GLN A 224 -0.07 -6.97 -34.83
CA GLN A 224 -0.53 -7.80 -33.73
C GLN A 224 -1.95 -7.40 -33.34
N PRO A 225 -2.87 -8.35 -33.08
CA PRO A 225 -4.20 -8.02 -32.57
C PRO A 225 -4.10 -7.30 -31.23
N GLY A 226 -4.74 -6.14 -31.12
CA GLY A 226 -4.65 -5.20 -30.01
C GLY A 226 -3.35 -4.40 -29.94
N GLY A 227 -2.41 -4.60 -30.88
CA GLY A 227 -1.13 -3.91 -30.96
C GLY A 227 -0.06 -4.38 -29.96
N TYR A 228 1.06 -3.64 -29.95
CA TYR A 228 2.24 -3.95 -29.13
C TYR A 228 2.16 -3.24 -27.78
N ARG A 229 2.52 -3.95 -26.71
CA ARG A 229 2.57 -3.42 -25.35
C ARG A 229 4.01 -3.16 -24.91
N CYS A 230 4.17 -2.17 -24.05
CA CYS A 230 5.41 -1.95 -23.33
C CYS A 230 5.65 -3.10 -22.32
N PRO A 231 6.86 -3.70 -22.30
CA PRO A 231 7.17 -4.75 -21.33
C PRO A 231 7.28 -4.22 -19.89
N ASP A 232 7.68 -2.94 -19.75
CA ASP A 232 7.90 -2.31 -18.44
C ASP A 232 6.58 -1.76 -17.84
N ASP A 233 5.63 -1.42 -18.71
CA ASP A 233 4.25 -1.06 -18.37
C ASP A 233 3.23 -1.78 -19.29
N GLY A 234 2.70 -2.90 -18.80
CA GLY A 234 1.77 -3.76 -19.56
C GLY A 234 0.41 -3.13 -19.92
N TYR A 235 0.15 -1.89 -19.48
CA TYR A 235 -1.03 -1.10 -19.83
C TYR A 235 -0.76 -0.05 -20.90
N SER A 236 0.51 0.24 -21.21
CA SER A 236 0.89 1.20 -22.25
C SER A 236 1.08 0.51 -23.60
N PHE A 237 0.29 0.92 -24.58
CA PHE A 237 0.41 0.46 -25.97
C PHE A 237 1.31 1.38 -26.78
N TYR A 238 2.03 0.80 -27.74
CA TYR A 238 2.80 1.57 -28.70
C TYR A 238 1.88 2.24 -29.71
N VAL A 239 2.28 3.43 -30.14
CA VAL A 239 1.55 4.23 -31.13
C VAL A 239 2.44 4.39 -32.36
N ILE A 240 1.84 4.33 -33.54
CA ILE A 240 2.50 4.70 -34.79
C ILE A 240 2.18 6.18 -35.04
N SER A 241 3.21 7.02 -35.11
CA SER A 241 3.08 8.46 -35.37
C SER A 241 4.29 8.90 -36.18
N ASP A 242 4.15 9.81 -37.15
CA ASP A 242 5.27 10.48 -37.83
C ASP A 242 6.44 9.56 -38.27
N SER A 243 6.13 8.37 -38.78
CA SER A 243 7.14 7.36 -39.16
C SER A 243 8.00 6.80 -38.03
N MET A 244 7.49 6.81 -36.80
CA MET A 244 8.10 6.20 -35.64
C MET A 244 7.09 5.31 -34.88
N VAL A 245 7.61 4.25 -34.28
CA VAL A 245 6.92 3.51 -33.23
C VAL A 245 7.26 4.16 -31.90
N PHE A 246 6.27 4.77 -31.26
CA PHE A 246 6.43 5.53 -30.02
C PHE A 246 5.85 4.77 -28.82
N CYS A 247 6.59 4.76 -27.71
CA CYS A 247 6.10 4.28 -26.42
C CYS A 247 5.70 5.47 -25.53
N PRO A 248 4.40 5.64 -25.19
CA PRO A 248 3.94 6.73 -24.32
C PRO A 248 4.55 6.73 -22.93
N PHE A 249 4.82 5.54 -22.37
CA PHE A 249 5.40 5.38 -21.04
C PHE A 249 6.85 5.89 -20.97
N HIS A 250 7.71 5.45 -21.90
CA HIS A 250 9.11 5.87 -21.97
C HIS A 250 9.32 7.22 -22.68
N ARG A 251 8.28 7.75 -23.32
CA ARG A 251 8.36 8.95 -24.18
C ARG A 251 9.48 8.89 -25.21
N ALA A 252 9.71 7.69 -25.74
CA ALA A 252 10.75 7.39 -26.69
C ALA A 252 10.13 6.70 -27.90
N GLY A 253 10.67 6.96 -29.09
CA GLY A 253 10.28 6.20 -30.26
C GLY A 253 11.44 5.78 -31.13
N THR A 254 11.13 4.82 -31.99
CA THR A 254 12.07 4.19 -32.90
C THR A 254 11.58 4.46 -34.33
N PRO A 255 12.40 5.09 -35.19
CA PRO A 255 12.05 5.32 -36.58
C PRO A 255 11.73 4.01 -37.31
N VAL A 256 10.72 4.03 -38.17
CA VAL A 256 10.32 2.92 -39.04
C VAL A 256 11.22 2.87 -40.28
N LEU A 257 11.57 4.04 -40.82
CA LEU A 257 12.44 4.21 -41.97
C LEU A 257 13.67 5.04 -41.55
N PRO A 258 14.85 4.79 -42.16
CA PRO A 258 16.06 5.56 -41.90
C PRO A 258 15.94 7.03 -42.35
#